data_AF-A0AA87NMW7-F1
#
_entry.id   AF-A0AA87NMW7-F1
#
_cell.length_a   1.000
_cell.length_b   1.000
_cell.length_c   1.000
_cell.angle_alpha   90.00
_cell.angle_beta   90.00
_cell.angle_gamma   90.00
#
_symmetry.space_group_name_H-M   'P 1'
#
loop_
_entity.id
_entity.type
_entity.pdbx_description
1 polymer ?
#
loop_
_entity_poly.entity_id
_entity_poly.type
_entity_poly.pdbx_seq_one_letter_code
_entity_poly.pdbx_strand_id
1 'polypeptide(L)' 'MKCRFCEQDIKSVGHNLVSATGDIVCPKNPTKKHIAVYDGVHCIHCGRQVSILGDRIVTSAGISCPASPSGRHVVK' A
#
# COMPACT_ATOMS: atom_id res chain seq x y z
N MET A 1 4.67 -2.81 -11.62
CA MET A 1 4.74 -1.53 -10.84
C MET A 1 5.75 -1.74 -9.71
N LYS A 2 6.50 -0.75 -9.21
CA LYS A 2 7.61 -1.04 -8.27
C LYS A 2 7.27 -0.82 -6.80
N CYS A 3 7.78 -1.70 -5.93
CA CYS A 3 7.70 -1.55 -4.49
C CYS A 3 8.62 -0.43 -3.99
N ARG A 4 8.11 0.49 -3.18
CA ARG A 4 8.90 1.58 -2.57
C ARG A 4 10.09 1.11 -1.73
N PHE A 5 9.96 -0.05 -1.07
CA PHE A 5 10.97 -0.54 -0.13
C PHE A 5 11.96 -1.49 -0.78
N CYS A 6 11.47 -2.58 -1.39
CA CYS A 6 12.34 -3.60 -1.99
C CYS A 6 12.73 -3.32 -3.44
N GLU A 7 12.15 -2.28 -4.08
CA GLU A 7 12.41 -1.87 -5.48
C GLU A 7 12.10 -2.95 -6.53
N GLN A 8 11.61 -4.10 -6.09
CA GLN A 8 11.14 -5.18 -6.94
C GLN A 8 9.85 -4.77 -7.66
N ASP A 9 9.67 -5.33 -8.85
CA ASP A 9 8.39 -5.23 -9.52
C ASP A 9 7.35 -6.04 -8.74
N ILE A 10 6.22 -5.40 -8.50
CA ILE A 10 5.05 -5.89 -7.80
C ILE A 10 3.84 -5.71 -8.71
N LYS A 11 2.78 -6.46 -8.42
CA LYS A 11 1.49 -6.40 -9.09
C LYS A 11 0.38 -6.51 -8.05
N SER A 12 -0.76 -5.90 -8.34
CA SER A 12 -1.98 -6.06 -7.56
C SER A 12 -2.59 -7.44 -7.86
N VAL A 13 -2.84 -8.22 -6.81
CA VAL A 13 -3.53 -9.51 -6.86
C VAL A 13 -4.60 -9.51 -5.78
N GLY A 14 -5.85 -9.31 -6.21
CA GLY A 14 -6.97 -9.09 -5.30
C GLY A 14 -6.74 -7.83 -4.44
N HIS A 15 -6.76 -7.99 -3.12
CA HIS A 15 -6.57 -6.90 -2.15
C HIS A 15 -5.11 -6.72 -1.68
N ASN A 16 -4.16 -7.46 -2.28
CA ASN A 16 -2.76 -7.46 -1.88
C ASN A 16 -1.84 -7.10 -3.04
N LEU A 17 -0.65 -6.62 -2.67
CA LEU A 17 0.47 -6.40 -3.58
C LEU A 17 1.46 -7.55 -3.45
N VAL A 18 1.81 -8.16 -4.57
CA VAL A 18 2.76 -9.28 -4.62
C VAL A 18 3.92 -8.95 -5.55
N SER A 19 5.12 -9.41 -5.21
CA SER A 19 6.29 -9.38 -6.10
C SER A 19 6.02 -10.11 -7.41
N ALA A 20 6.83 -9.86 -8.43
CA ALA A 20 6.83 -10.59 -9.70
C ALA A 20 6.95 -12.12 -9.49
N THR A 21 7.66 -12.53 -8.43
CA THR A 21 7.81 -13.92 -7.97
C THR A 21 6.60 -14.50 -7.24
N GLY A 22 5.60 -13.67 -6.91
CA GLY A 22 4.39 -14.07 -6.17
C GLY A 22 4.45 -13.81 -4.65
N ASP A 23 5.55 -13.27 -4.14
CA ASP A 23 5.70 -12.99 -2.70
C ASP A 23 4.80 -11.84 -2.25
N ILE A 24 3.95 -12.09 -1.26
CA ILE A 24 3.09 -11.06 -0.64
C ILE A 24 3.87 -10.23 0.39
N VAL A 25 5.02 -10.75 0.85
CA VAL A 25 5.79 -10.20 1.95
C VAL A 25 6.98 -9.39 1.44
N CYS A 26 7.04 -8.12 1.84
CA CYS A 26 8.20 -7.28 1.58
C CYS A 26 9.15 -7.27 2.79
N PRO A 27 10.33 -7.92 2.72
CA PRO A 27 11.27 -7.99 3.85
C PRO A 27 11.89 -6.63 4.19
N LYS A 28 11.98 -5.71 3.23
CA LYS A 28 12.51 -4.35 3.43
C LYS A 28 11.51 -3.38 4.07
N ASN A 29 10.23 -3.76 4.19
CA ASN A 29 9.23 -2.93 4.85
C ASN A 29 9.00 -3.45 6.29
N PRO A 30 9.08 -2.60 7.33
CA PRO A 30 8.78 -3.00 8.71
C PRO A 30 7.35 -3.57 8.88
N THR A 31 6.40 -3.15 8.04
CA THR A 31 5.02 -3.68 8.04
C THR A 31 4.87 -4.97 7.23
N LYS A 32 5.95 -5.50 6.66
CA LYS A 32 6.01 -6.73 5.85
C LYS A 32 5.13 -6.72 4.61
N LYS A 33 4.64 -5.57 4.16
CA LYS A 33 3.77 -5.42 2.97
C LYS A 33 4.49 -4.74 1.82
N HIS A 34 4.15 -5.08 0.59
CA HIS A 34 4.59 -4.27 -0.55
C HIS A 34 3.85 -2.93 -0.57
N ILE A 35 4.54 -1.86 -0.99
CA ILE A 35 3.94 -0.54 -1.17
C ILE A 35 4.16 -0.07 -2.60
N ALA A 36 3.04 0.11 -3.29
CA ALA A 36 2.96 0.81 -4.56
C ALA A 36 2.98 2.31 -4.36
N VAL A 37 3.80 3.04 -5.11
CA VAL A 37 3.74 4.52 -5.09
C VAL A 37 2.79 5.07 -6.17
N TYR A 38 2.54 4.35 -7.26
CA TYR A 38 1.76 4.84 -8.41
C TYR A 38 0.78 3.77 -8.91
N ASP A 39 -0.24 3.49 -8.11
CA ASP A 39 -1.24 2.46 -8.41
C ASP A 39 -2.67 2.94 -8.12
N GLY A 40 -2.83 4.11 -7.49
CA GLY A 40 -4.13 4.72 -7.22
C GLY A 40 -5.02 4.01 -6.20
N VAL A 41 -4.76 2.73 -5.90
CA VAL A 41 -5.63 1.90 -5.04
C VAL A 41 -4.97 1.43 -3.76
N HIS A 42 -3.66 1.61 -3.58
CA HIS A 42 -2.95 1.29 -2.34
C HIS A 42 -2.35 2.54 -1.68
N CYS A 43 -2.46 2.61 -0.36
CA CYS A 43 -1.87 3.70 0.41
C CYS A 43 -0.34 3.68 0.31
N ILE A 44 0.27 4.78 -0.12
CA ILE A 44 1.72 4.91 -0.32
C ILE A 44 2.54 4.89 1.00
N HIS A 45 1.85 4.89 2.14
CA HIS A 45 2.44 4.89 3.47
C HIS A 45 2.33 3.53 4.18
N CYS A 46 1.15 2.90 4.15
CA CYS A 46 0.90 1.65 4.86
C CYS A 46 0.73 0.42 3.95
N GLY A 47 0.69 0.60 2.63
CA GLY A 47 0.59 -0.48 1.64
C GLY A 47 -0.77 -1.19 1.65
N ARG A 48 -1.73 -0.71 2.44
CA ARG A 48 -3.09 -1.27 2.45
C ARG A 48 -3.86 -0.73 1.25
N GLN A 49 -4.67 -1.60 0.67
CA GLN A 49 -5.66 -1.16 -0.29
C GLN A 49 -6.60 -0.17 0.39
N VAL A 50 -6.86 0.92 -0.32
CA VAL A 50 -7.77 1.97 0.11
C VAL A 50 -9.13 1.79 -0.55
N SER A 51 -10.14 2.37 0.08
CA SER A 51 -11.45 2.59 -0.48
C SER A 51 -11.77 4.07 -0.31
N ILE A 52 -12.38 4.67 -1.32
CA ILE A 52 -12.79 6.08 -1.28
C ILE A 52 -14.23 6.11 -0.77
N LEU A 53 -14.45 6.77 0.36
CA LEU A 53 -15.75 6.93 0.99
C LEU A 53 -16.08 8.43 1.05
N GLY A 54 -16.73 8.93 0.00
CA GLY A 54 -16.95 10.37 -0.20
C GLY A 54 -15.63 11.11 -0.36
N ASP A 55 -15.36 12.06 0.54
CA ASP A 55 -14.13 12.87 0.55
C ASP A 55 -12.95 12.19 1.30
N ARG A 56 -13.17 11.01 1.88
CA ARG A 56 -12.18 10.34 2.74
C ARG A 56 -11.63 9.07 2.09
N ILE A 57 -10.32 8.88 2.25
CA ILE A 57 -9.64 7.64 1.90
C ILE A 57 -9.57 6.78 3.16
N VAL A 58 -10.18 5.60 3.11
CA VAL A 58 -10.22 4.65 4.22
C VAL A 58 -9.53 3.34 3.83
N THR A 59 -9.07 2.58 4.81
CA THR A 59 -8.57 1.22 4.59
C THR A 59 -9.30 0.24 5.50
N SER A 60 -9.01 -1.05 5.35
CA SER A 60 -9.47 -2.08 6.29
C SER A 60 -9.05 -1.86 7.74
N ALA A 61 -8.07 -0.99 8.01
CA ALA A 61 -7.66 -0.60 9.37
C ALA A 61 -8.36 0.67 9.88
N GLY A 62 -9.23 1.28 9.08
CA GLY A 62 -9.92 2.53 9.40
C GLY A 62 -9.47 3.72 8.55
N ILE A 63 -9.80 4.93 9.01
CA ILE A 63 -9.57 6.20 8.32
C ILE A 63 -8.14 6.74 8.57
N SER A 64 -7.52 6.33 9.69
CA SER A 64 -6.23 6.84 10.13
C SER A 64 -5.08 5.97 9.67
N CYS A 65 -4.02 6.61 9.18
CA CYS A 65 -2.80 5.96 8.72
C CYS A 65 -1.62 6.30 9.64
N PRO A 66 -1.23 5.43 10.60
CA PRO A 66 -0.11 5.70 11.51
C PRO A 66 1.24 5.78 10.79
N ALA A 67 1.36 5.18 9.60
CA ALA A 67 2.55 5.26 8.76
C ALA A 67 2.66 6.58 7.96
N SER A 68 1.61 7.41 8.00
CA SER A 68 1.58 8.70 7.30
C SER A 68 1.94 9.84 8.26
N PRO A 69 2.82 10.78 7.88
CA PRO A 69 3.16 11.92 8.72
C PRO A 69 1.96 12.84 9.00
N SER A 70 0.96 12.85 8.11
CA SER A 70 -0.29 13.60 8.27
C SER A 70 -1.40 12.79 8.97
N GLY A 71 -1.13 11.53 9.31
CA GLY A 71 -2.12 10.61 9.89
C GLY A 71 -3.21 10.14 8.92
N ARG A 72 -3.13 10.51 7.64
CA ARG A 72 -4.15 10.17 6.60
C ARG A 72 -3.61 9.21 5.55
N HIS A 73 -4.50 8.38 5.00
CA HIS A 73 -4.16 7.57 3.83
C HIS A 73 -3.98 8.46 2.60
N VAL A 74 -3.00 8.11 1.75
CA VAL A 74 -2.68 8.84 0.53
C VAL A 74 -2.45 7.83 -0.58
N VAL A 75 -3.03 8.09 -1.74
CA VAL A 75 -2.78 7.35 -2.98
C VAL A 75 -2.16 8.27 -4.03
N LYS A 76 -1.46 7.67 -4.99
CA LYS A 76 -0.82 8.33 -6.13
C LYS A 76 -0.93 7.45 -7.36
#